data_AF-A0A968P3D3-F1
#
_entry.id   AF-A0A968P3D3-F1
#
_cell.length_a   1.000
_cell.length_b   1.000
_cell.length_c   1.000
_cell.angle_alpha   90.00
_cell.angle_beta   90.00
_cell.angle_gamma   90.00
#
_symmetry.space_group_name_H-M   'P 1'
#
loop_
_entity.id
_entity.type
_entity.pdbx_description
1 polymer ?
#
loop_
_entity_poly.entity_id
_entity_poly.type
_entity_poly.pdbx_seq_one_letter_code
_entity_poly.pdbx_strand_id
1 'polypeptide(L)'
;MLRGTVGEAKAVDPGLRVPRTYPPIEELLSEGVVYMEPGDPRIDSALEAELGVEEFAGVEVGGEQFILGFNVGRGHHRDDVLLSLGIVRHSINQKLREERFQDLLRQAREIQASILPKRAPRFWRFKVAGRTEPMDAVGGDFFDLIPITDRILGLAIADVSGHGLPAALQVRDIYMGLRMGMARDFKIVRTVERLNGIIHESTLTSRFVSMFYGELESTGNFIYVNAGHPPPFHIAADGTVTQLEQGGPVLGPLPNATYDRGFVHLEPGDLLVLYTDGIVEAPSGAEATLGEEYGLERLQQVARANQHRPAREIVDAIFKSVNGWTDGAPLADDQTVLLVLNPVEG
;
A
#
# COMPACT_ATOMS: atom_id res chain seq x y z
N MET A 1 -24.52 -22.34 16.92
CA MET A 1 -25.80 -21.66 16.64
C MET A 1 -25.99 -21.68 15.14
N LEU A 2 -27.13 -22.21 14.67
CA LEU A 2 -27.47 -22.23 13.26
C LEU A 2 -27.65 -20.80 12.76
N ARG A 3 -26.92 -20.45 11.69
CA ARG A 3 -26.93 -19.09 11.09
C ARG A 3 -27.89 -18.97 9.91
N GLY A 4 -28.26 -20.09 9.30
CA GLY A 4 -29.18 -20.17 8.17
C GLY A 4 -29.07 -21.51 7.45
N THR A 5 -29.95 -21.72 6.47
CA THR A 5 -29.94 -22.87 5.56
C THR A 5 -29.86 -22.36 4.12
N VAL A 6 -29.33 -23.18 3.22
CA VAL A 6 -29.08 -22.82 1.81
C VAL A 6 -29.48 -23.96 0.89
N GLY A 7 -29.88 -23.64 -0.35
CA GLY A 7 -30.28 -24.62 -1.35
C GLY A 7 -31.64 -25.25 -1.06
N GLU A 8 -31.74 -26.57 -1.26
CA GLU A 8 -32.96 -27.36 -1.06
C GLU A 8 -33.13 -27.85 0.39
N ALA A 9 -32.24 -27.44 1.31
CA ALA A 9 -32.33 -27.81 2.71
C ALA A 9 -33.62 -27.28 3.35
N LYS A 10 -34.22 -28.10 4.23
CA LYS A 10 -35.38 -27.71 5.04
C LYS A 10 -35.10 -26.38 5.76
N ALA A 11 -36.05 -25.45 5.71
CA ALA A 11 -35.93 -24.20 6.46
C ALA A 11 -36.00 -24.50 7.97
N VAL A 12 -34.95 -24.12 8.70
CA VAL A 12 -34.85 -24.26 10.16
C VAL A 12 -34.68 -22.86 10.77
N ASP A 13 -35.25 -22.66 11.96
CA ASP A 13 -35.24 -21.35 12.62
C ASP A 13 -33.79 -20.86 12.89
N PRO A 14 -33.40 -19.67 12.38
CA PRO A 14 -32.11 -19.06 12.70
C PRO A 14 -31.99 -18.80 14.21
N GLY A 15 -31.13 -19.56 14.88
CA GLY A 15 -30.98 -19.45 16.34
C GLY A 15 -30.88 -20.79 17.07
N LEU A 16 -31.25 -21.91 16.42
CA LEU A 16 -31.08 -23.26 16.97
C LEU A 16 -29.64 -23.46 17.47
N ARG A 17 -29.49 -23.93 18.71
CA ARG A 17 -28.18 -24.13 19.34
C ARG A 17 -27.92 -25.61 19.53
N VAL A 18 -26.94 -26.11 18.80
CA VAL A 18 -26.38 -27.45 19.01
C VAL A 18 -25.27 -27.37 20.07
N PRO A 19 -25.29 -28.21 21.11
CA PRO A 19 -24.21 -28.28 22.10
C PRO A 19 -22.88 -28.64 21.46
N ARG A 20 -21.77 -28.07 21.94
CA ARG A 20 -20.42 -28.49 21.51
C ARG A 20 -20.11 -29.94 21.90
N THR A 21 -20.81 -30.48 22.91
CA THR A 21 -20.71 -31.87 23.37
C THR A 21 -21.56 -32.84 22.54
N TYR A 22 -22.22 -32.37 21.47
CA TYR A 22 -22.92 -33.27 20.57
C TYR A 22 -21.86 -34.09 19.79
N PRO A 23 -21.87 -35.43 19.82
CA PRO A 23 -20.75 -36.22 19.32
C PRO A 23 -20.33 -35.93 17.86
N PRO A 24 -21.26 -35.70 16.90
CA PRO A 24 -20.85 -35.29 15.55
C PRO A 24 -20.13 -33.95 15.51
N ILE A 25 -20.43 -33.04 16.44
CA ILE A 25 -19.74 -31.74 16.56
C ILE A 25 -18.36 -31.93 17.20
N GLU A 26 -18.22 -32.81 18.19
CA GLU A 26 -16.91 -33.14 18.77
C GLU A 26 -15.99 -33.76 17.71
N GLU A 27 -16.48 -34.72 16.92
CA GLU A 27 -15.74 -35.35 15.83
C GLU A 27 -15.39 -34.33 14.73
N LEU A 28 -16.30 -33.41 14.40
CA LEU A 28 -16.02 -32.30 13.48
C LEU A 28 -14.91 -31.39 13.99
N LEU A 29 -14.85 -31.10 15.28
CA LEU A 29 -13.83 -30.22 15.83
C LEU A 29 -12.47 -30.91 15.95
N SER A 30 -12.42 -32.24 16.07
CA SER A 30 -11.17 -33.00 16.13
C SER A 30 -10.63 -33.39 14.74
N GLU A 31 -11.49 -33.95 13.88
CA GLU A 31 -11.09 -34.50 12.57
C GLU A 31 -11.33 -33.51 11.41
N GLY A 32 -12.18 -32.51 11.63
CA GLY A 32 -12.53 -31.45 10.68
C GLY A 32 -13.52 -31.87 9.59
N VAL A 33 -13.87 -33.15 9.50
CA VAL A 33 -14.94 -33.70 8.64
C VAL A 33 -15.68 -34.77 9.42
N VAL A 34 -16.97 -34.97 9.12
CA VAL A 34 -17.75 -36.06 9.69
C VAL A 34 -18.75 -36.59 8.67
N TYR A 35 -19.02 -37.89 8.74
CA TYR A 35 -20.12 -38.53 8.05
C TYR A 35 -20.73 -39.58 8.96
N MET A 36 -22.03 -39.46 9.18
CA MET A 36 -22.80 -40.30 10.09
C MET A 36 -23.89 -41.03 9.33
N GLU A 37 -23.90 -42.35 9.46
CA GLU A 37 -24.89 -43.23 8.82
C GLU A 37 -26.25 -43.18 9.55
N PRO A 38 -27.36 -43.54 8.87
CA PRO A 38 -28.66 -43.58 9.50
C PRO A 38 -28.70 -44.57 10.67
N GLY A 39 -29.13 -44.10 11.85
CA GLY A 39 -29.24 -44.93 13.05
C GLY A 39 -27.95 -45.07 13.86
N ASP A 40 -26.91 -44.28 13.58
CA ASP A 40 -25.74 -44.19 14.46
C ASP A 40 -26.19 -43.82 15.90
N PRO A 41 -25.83 -44.60 16.92
CA PRO A 41 -26.29 -44.40 18.30
C PRO A 41 -25.78 -43.09 18.93
N ARG A 42 -24.81 -42.43 18.30
CA ARG A 42 -24.26 -41.13 18.74
C ARG A 42 -25.10 -39.94 18.30
N ILE A 43 -26.07 -40.15 17.41
CA ILE A 43 -26.94 -39.11 16.84
C ILE A 43 -28.19 -38.92 17.71
N ASP A 44 -28.59 -37.66 17.91
CA ASP A 44 -29.89 -37.31 18.48
C ASP A 44 -30.95 -37.26 17.37
N SER A 45 -31.79 -38.30 17.30
CA SER A 45 -32.80 -38.43 16.24
C SER A 45 -33.85 -37.31 16.25
N ALA A 46 -34.12 -36.68 17.40
CA ALA A 46 -35.03 -35.54 17.47
C ALA A 46 -34.40 -34.29 16.84
N LEU A 47 -33.11 -34.08 17.10
CA LEU A 47 -32.35 -32.97 16.54
C LEU A 47 -32.18 -33.12 15.01
N GLU A 48 -31.86 -34.30 14.50
CA GLU A 48 -31.75 -34.53 13.04
C GLU A 48 -33.11 -34.36 12.33
N ALA A 49 -34.21 -34.80 12.96
CA ALA A 49 -35.55 -34.60 12.41
C ALA A 49 -35.94 -33.11 12.37
N GLU A 50 -35.52 -32.33 13.38
CA GLU A 50 -35.67 -30.89 13.40
C GLU A 50 -34.88 -30.24 12.25
N LEU A 51 -33.61 -30.64 12.08
CA LEU A 51 -32.71 -30.20 11.02
C LEU A 51 -33.10 -30.70 9.61
N GLY A 52 -33.93 -31.75 9.51
CA GLY A 52 -34.37 -32.33 8.24
C GLY A 52 -33.28 -33.09 7.49
N VAL A 53 -32.38 -33.74 8.22
CA VAL A 53 -31.22 -34.47 7.67
C VAL A 53 -31.49 -35.98 7.74
N GLU A 54 -31.23 -36.71 6.65
CA GLU A 54 -31.32 -38.18 6.63
C GLU A 54 -29.96 -38.82 6.95
N GLU A 55 -28.92 -38.37 6.24
CA GLU A 55 -27.53 -38.75 6.46
C GLU A 55 -26.73 -37.47 6.73
N PHE A 56 -26.15 -37.39 7.93
CA PHE A 56 -25.46 -36.19 8.36
C PHE A 56 -24.00 -36.22 7.92
N ALA A 57 -23.65 -35.30 7.03
CA ALA A 57 -22.26 -34.96 6.74
C ALA A 57 -21.95 -33.56 7.25
N GLY A 58 -20.71 -33.32 7.62
CA GLY A 58 -20.28 -31.98 7.99
C GLY A 58 -18.82 -31.72 7.69
N VAL A 59 -18.49 -30.43 7.59
CA VAL A 59 -17.10 -29.95 7.59
C VAL A 59 -16.95 -28.78 8.56
N GLU A 60 -15.83 -28.77 9.26
CA GLU A 60 -15.36 -27.60 9.99
C GLU A 60 -14.52 -26.74 9.06
N VAL A 61 -14.73 -25.42 9.10
CA VAL A 61 -13.93 -24.45 8.36
C VAL A 61 -13.65 -23.20 9.18
N GLY A 62 -12.51 -22.56 8.87
CA GLY A 62 -12.11 -21.30 9.47
C GLY A 62 -11.38 -21.40 10.80
N GLY A 63 -11.05 -22.61 11.28
CA GLY A 63 -10.37 -22.83 12.56
C GLY A 63 -11.36 -22.73 13.71
N GLU A 64 -12.37 -23.59 13.70
CA GLU A 64 -13.53 -23.68 14.59
C GLU A 64 -14.53 -22.51 14.51
N GLN A 65 -14.45 -21.69 13.45
CA GLN A 65 -15.37 -20.57 13.30
C GLN A 65 -16.72 -20.98 12.73
N PHE A 66 -16.74 -21.93 11.79
CA PHE A 66 -17.94 -22.34 11.08
C PHE A 66 -18.00 -23.86 10.94
N ILE A 67 -19.23 -24.38 10.98
CA ILE A 67 -19.55 -25.76 10.62
C ILE A 67 -20.58 -25.69 9.51
N LEU A 68 -20.31 -26.38 8.41
CA LEU A 68 -21.28 -26.59 7.35
C LEU A 68 -21.81 -28.02 7.47
N GLY A 69 -23.11 -28.15 7.68
CA GLY A 69 -23.82 -29.44 7.64
C GLY A 69 -24.43 -29.68 6.27
N PHE A 70 -24.43 -30.92 5.82
CA PHE A 70 -25.00 -31.37 4.57
C PHE A 70 -25.95 -32.54 4.82
N ASN A 71 -27.03 -32.58 4.06
CA ASN A 71 -27.82 -33.80 3.90
C ASN A 71 -27.27 -34.58 2.70
N VAL A 72 -26.90 -35.83 2.90
CA VAL A 72 -26.37 -36.70 1.85
C VAL A 72 -27.47 -37.65 1.36
N GLY A 73 -27.56 -37.82 0.04
CA GLY A 73 -28.49 -38.78 -0.55
C GLY A 73 -28.04 -40.22 -0.31
N ARG A 74 -29.00 -41.14 -0.20
CA ARG A 74 -28.70 -42.55 0.07
C ARG A 74 -27.90 -43.20 -1.06
N GLY A 75 -27.03 -44.15 -0.68
CA GLY A 75 -26.33 -45.03 -1.61
C GLY A 75 -24.92 -44.56 -2.02
N HIS A 76 -24.40 -43.52 -1.36
CA HIS A 76 -23.01 -43.10 -1.52
C HIS A 76 -22.08 -43.85 -0.56
N HIS A 77 -20.87 -44.16 -0.99
CA HIS A 77 -19.87 -44.79 -0.13
C HIS A 77 -19.26 -43.76 0.83
N ARG A 78 -19.12 -44.14 2.10
CA ARG A 78 -18.55 -43.28 3.16
C ARG A 78 -17.24 -42.62 2.76
N ASP A 79 -16.32 -43.38 2.16
CA ASP A 79 -14.99 -42.86 1.79
C ASP A 79 -15.06 -41.81 0.68
N ASP A 80 -15.97 -41.96 -0.29
CA ASP A 80 -16.19 -41.00 -1.37
C ASP A 80 -16.78 -39.69 -0.83
N VAL A 81 -17.71 -39.79 0.13
CA VAL A 81 -18.30 -38.64 0.81
C VAL A 81 -17.22 -37.90 1.60
N LEU A 82 -16.42 -38.62 2.41
CA LEU A 82 -15.35 -37.99 3.20
C LEU A 82 -14.26 -37.34 2.34
N LEU A 83 -13.90 -37.96 1.21
CA LEU A 83 -12.97 -37.36 0.24
C LEU A 83 -13.54 -36.05 -0.31
N SER A 84 -14.81 -36.06 -0.71
CA SER A 84 -15.50 -34.88 -1.24
C SER A 84 -15.58 -33.75 -0.20
N LEU A 85 -15.92 -34.10 1.04
CA LEU A 85 -15.92 -33.17 2.17
C LEU A 85 -14.52 -32.60 2.44
N GLY A 86 -13.47 -33.42 2.32
CA GLY A 86 -12.07 -32.97 2.43
C GLY A 86 -11.71 -31.92 1.38
N ILE A 87 -12.13 -32.12 0.12
CA ILE A 87 -11.93 -31.16 -0.97
C ILE A 87 -12.69 -29.86 -0.67
N VAL A 88 -13.97 -29.95 -0.31
CA VAL A 88 -14.81 -28.79 0.05
C VAL A 88 -14.18 -28.01 1.21
N ARG A 89 -13.76 -28.71 2.27
CA ARG A 89 -13.07 -28.11 3.42
C ARG A 89 -11.81 -27.37 3.01
N HIS A 90 -10.99 -27.97 2.14
CA HIS A 90 -9.76 -27.37 1.66
C HIS A 90 -10.05 -26.09 0.86
N SER A 91 -10.97 -26.15 -0.10
CA SER A 91 -11.34 -25.00 -0.94
C SER A 91 -11.93 -23.85 -0.14
N ILE A 92 -12.83 -24.13 0.81
CA ILE A 92 -13.41 -23.08 1.67
C ILE A 92 -12.34 -22.46 2.57
N ASN A 93 -11.48 -23.27 3.20
CA ASN A 93 -10.40 -22.74 4.05
C ASN A 93 -9.39 -21.91 3.24
N GLN A 94 -9.08 -22.32 2.01
CA GLN A 94 -8.24 -21.53 1.11
C GLN A 94 -8.91 -20.18 0.79
N LYS A 95 -10.21 -20.18 0.47
CA LYS A 95 -10.96 -18.96 0.20
C LYS A 95 -11.05 -18.03 1.41
N LEU A 96 -11.31 -18.57 2.60
CA LEU A 96 -11.35 -17.79 3.86
C LEU A 96 -9.98 -17.20 4.21
N ARG A 97 -8.89 -17.94 3.96
CA ARG A 97 -7.51 -17.42 4.16
C ARG A 97 -7.22 -16.27 3.20
N GLU A 98 -7.59 -16.43 1.93
CA GLU A 98 -7.46 -15.38 0.92
C GLU A 98 -8.24 -14.13 1.32
N GLU A 99 -9.51 -14.26 1.70
CA GLU A 99 -10.34 -13.12 2.13
C GLU A 99 -9.77 -12.41 3.36
N ARG A 100 -9.33 -13.16 4.38
CA ARG A 100 -8.68 -12.57 5.57
C ARG A 100 -7.39 -11.83 5.19
N PHE A 101 -6.61 -12.37 4.27
CA PHE A 101 -5.39 -11.72 3.78
C PHE A 101 -5.71 -10.43 3.04
N GLN A 102 -6.71 -10.44 2.16
CA GLN A 102 -7.19 -9.23 1.47
C GLN A 102 -7.72 -8.16 2.44
N ASP A 103 -8.40 -8.57 3.52
CA ASP A 103 -8.85 -7.64 4.56
C ASP A 103 -7.68 -7.02 5.33
N LEU A 104 -6.63 -7.79 5.64
CA LEU A 104 -5.41 -7.27 6.25
C LEU A 104 -4.70 -6.26 5.34
N LEU A 105 -4.61 -6.56 4.04
CA LEU A 105 -4.04 -5.64 3.04
C LEU A 105 -4.86 -4.35 2.94
N ARG A 106 -6.20 -4.44 2.96
CA ARG A 106 -7.08 -3.27 2.96
C ARG A 106 -6.85 -2.38 4.18
N GLN A 107 -6.75 -2.97 5.38
CA GLN A 107 -6.46 -2.24 6.60
C GLN A 107 -5.08 -1.57 6.55
N ALA A 108 -4.06 -2.27 6.04
CA ALA A 108 -2.73 -1.69 5.87
C ALA A 108 -2.76 -0.47 4.92
N ARG A 109 -3.50 -0.57 3.81
CA ARG A 109 -3.71 0.54 2.87
C ARG A 109 -4.41 1.73 3.53
N GLU A 110 -5.42 1.50 4.35
CA GLU A 110 -6.09 2.56 5.11
C GLU A 110 -5.14 3.27 6.07
N ILE A 111 -4.27 2.53 6.75
CA ILE A 111 -3.25 3.08 7.63
C ILE A 111 -2.24 3.92 6.84
N GLN A 112 -1.69 3.40 5.74
CA GLN A 112 -0.74 4.13 4.90
C GLN A 112 -1.37 5.40 4.31
N ALA A 113 -2.58 5.30 3.77
CA ALA A 113 -3.32 6.45 3.24
C ALA A 113 -3.68 7.49 4.32
N SER A 114 -3.71 7.10 5.60
CA SER A 114 -3.88 8.04 6.71
C SER A 114 -2.64 8.88 7.01
N ILE A 115 -1.46 8.41 6.60
CA ILE A 115 -0.16 9.07 6.78
C ILE A 115 0.11 10.07 5.64
N LEU A 116 -0.33 9.74 4.43
CA LEU A 116 -0.13 10.60 3.25
C LEU A 116 -0.94 11.92 3.32
N PRO A 117 -0.41 13.03 2.79
CA PRO A 117 -1.11 14.31 2.77
C PRO A 117 -2.43 14.24 1.98
N LYS A 118 -3.57 14.36 2.67
CA LYS A 118 -4.90 14.39 2.01
C LYS A 118 -5.14 15.66 1.20
N ARG A 119 -4.50 16.76 1.60
CA ARG A 119 -4.56 18.07 0.95
C ARG A 119 -3.22 18.77 1.15
N ALA A 120 -2.72 19.42 0.10
CA ALA A 120 -1.59 20.30 0.24
C ALA A 120 -1.96 21.49 1.16
N PRO A 121 -1.12 21.84 2.14
CA PRO A 121 -1.33 23.04 2.93
C PRO A 121 -1.24 24.27 2.02
N ARG A 122 -2.03 25.31 2.33
CA ARG A 122 -1.84 26.61 1.71
C ARG A 122 -0.54 27.19 2.25
N PHE A 123 0.44 27.41 1.40
CA PHE A 123 1.73 27.98 1.79
C PHE A 123 2.07 29.18 0.93
N TRP A 124 1.74 30.36 1.46
CA TRP A 124 2.01 31.64 0.83
C TRP A 124 1.58 31.69 -0.66
N ARG A 125 2.44 32.13 -1.58
CA ARG A 125 2.15 32.20 -3.02
C ARG A 125 2.25 30.84 -3.72
N PHE A 126 2.97 29.89 -3.16
CA PHE A 126 3.29 28.62 -3.81
C PHE A 126 2.06 27.73 -4.00
N LYS A 127 1.99 27.05 -5.14
CA LYS A 127 0.99 26.03 -5.44
C LYS A 127 1.65 24.67 -5.37
N VAL A 128 1.18 23.84 -4.45
CA VAL A 128 1.74 22.50 -4.21
C VAL A 128 0.71 21.45 -4.59
N ALA A 129 1.14 20.43 -5.33
CA ALA A 129 0.31 19.29 -5.69
C ALA A 129 1.16 18.02 -5.66
N GLY A 130 0.61 16.94 -5.14
CA GLY A 130 1.26 15.63 -5.16
C GLY A 130 0.25 14.53 -5.44
N ARG A 131 0.72 13.44 -6.05
CA ARG A 131 -0.04 12.22 -6.33
C ARG A 131 0.89 11.03 -6.19
N THR A 132 0.37 9.97 -5.60
CA THR A 132 1.02 8.67 -5.51
C THR A 132 0.03 7.60 -5.98
N GLU A 133 0.52 6.68 -6.80
CA GLU A 133 -0.22 5.51 -7.27
C GLU A 133 0.59 4.26 -6.95
N PRO A 134 0.16 3.47 -5.95
CA PRO A 134 0.88 2.25 -5.61
C PRO A 134 0.62 1.18 -6.67
N MET A 135 1.65 0.41 -7.02
CA MET A 135 1.55 -0.77 -7.86
C MET A 135 0.72 -1.87 -7.17
N ASP A 136 0.94 -2.06 -5.88
CA ASP A 136 0.33 -3.10 -5.07
C ASP A 136 -0.77 -2.55 -4.13
N ALA A 137 -1.29 -3.40 -3.24
CA ALA A 137 -2.25 -2.96 -2.23
C ALA A 137 -1.72 -1.83 -1.34
N VAL A 138 -0.40 -1.85 -1.04
CA VAL A 138 0.36 -0.83 -0.31
C VAL A 138 1.72 -0.65 -0.98
N GLY A 139 2.20 0.59 -1.03
CA GLY A 139 3.44 0.96 -1.71
C GLY A 139 4.65 1.15 -0.78
N GLY A 140 5.85 1.17 -1.33
CA GLY A 140 7.09 1.68 -0.73
C GLY A 140 7.26 3.19 -0.90
N ASP A 141 6.57 3.79 -1.89
CA ASP A 141 6.61 5.22 -2.13
C ASP A 141 5.95 6.05 -1.02
N PHE A 142 6.55 7.22 -0.76
CA PHE A 142 6.09 8.17 0.23
C PHE A 142 6.35 9.60 -0.18
N PHE A 143 5.40 10.49 0.13
CA PHE A 143 5.68 11.92 0.20
C PHE A 143 4.96 12.57 1.39
N ASP A 144 5.51 13.66 1.91
CA ASP A 144 4.87 14.47 2.97
C ASP A 144 5.11 15.96 2.77
N LEU A 145 4.17 16.74 3.31
CA LEU A 145 4.19 18.19 3.36
C LEU A 145 4.09 18.60 4.83
N ILE A 146 5.20 19.10 5.36
CA ILE A 146 5.40 19.31 6.80
C ILE A 146 5.45 20.81 7.07
N PRO A 147 4.38 21.43 7.60
CA PRO A 147 4.46 22.82 8.06
C PRO A 147 5.39 22.88 9.27
N ILE A 148 6.61 23.38 9.08
CA ILE A 148 7.62 23.49 10.15
C ILE A 148 7.35 24.78 10.93
N THR A 149 7.15 25.88 10.20
CA THR A 149 6.68 27.17 10.73
C THR A 149 5.71 27.80 9.74
N ASP A 150 5.13 28.95 10.07
CA ASP A 150 4.35 29.75 9.12
C ASP A 150 5.16 30.21 7.90
N ARG A 151 6.50 30.10 7.95
CA ARG A 151 7.41 30.55 6.90
C ARG A 151 8.24 29.47 6.22
N ILE A 152 8.16 28.24 6.70
CA ILE A 152 8.96 27.13 6.19
C ILE A 152 8.06 25.91 6.02
N LEU A 153 7.99 25.40 4.80
CA LEU A 153 7.32 24.16 4.46
C LEU A 153 8.36 23.10 4.12
N GLY A 154 8.37 22.00 4.87
CA GLY A 154 9.15 20.80 4.54
C GLY A 154 8.46 20.00 3.45
N LEU A 155 9.24 19.51 2.48
CA LEU A 155 8.84 18.62 1.41
C LEU A 155 9.69 17.36 1.51
N ALA A 156 9.03 16.21 1.65
CA ALA A 156 9.69 14.92 1.67
C ALA A 156 9.15 14.06 0.52
N ILE A 157 10.03 13.34 -0.14
CA ILE A 157 9.69 12.21 -1.01
C ILE A 157 10.70 11.10 -0.71
N ALA A 158 10.24 9.86 -0.70
CA ALA A 158 11.10 8.71 -0.48
C ALA A 158 10.54 7.50 -1.23
N ASP A 159 11.45 6.61 -1.59
CA ASP A 159 11.14 5.27 -2.06
C ASP A 159 11.88 4.26 -1.17
N VAL A 160 11.14 3.25 -0.72
CA VAL A 160 11.62 2.17 0.13
C VAL A 160 11.85 0.95 -0.73
N SER A 161 13.06 0.40 -0.69
CA SER A 161 13.39 -0.82 -1.44
C SER A 161 12.41 -1.96 -1.13
N GLY A 162 11.80 -2.55 -2.15
CA GLY A 162 10.81 -3.63 -2.01
C GLY A 162 9.38 -3.11 -1.95
N HIS A 163 8.42 -4.02 -1.81
CA HIS A 163 6.99 -3.67 -1.93
C HIS A 163 6.16 -4.31 -0.82
N GLY A 164 4.90 -3.90 -0.73
CA GLY A 164 3.95 -4.49 0.22
C GLY A 164 4.16 -4.03 1.67
N LEU A 165 3.68 -4.85 2.61
CA LEU A 165 3.56 -4.46 4.02
C LEU A 165 4.88 -4.06 4.70
N PRO A 166 6.02 -4.75 4.49
CA PRO A 166 7.29 -4.33 5.09
C PRO A 166 7.73 -2.93 4.66
N ALA A 167 7.58 -2.60 3.36
CA ALA A 167 7.92 -1.28 2.83
C ALA A 167 7.03 -0.19 3.42
N ALA A 168 5.72 -0.44 3.51
CA ALA A 168 4.76 0.47 4.12
C ALA A 168 5.05 0.76 5.62
N LEU A 169 5.60 -0.19 6.36
CA LEU A 169 6.04 0.03 7.75
C LEU A 169 7.27 0.92 7.82
N GLN A 170 8.21 0.79 6.89
CA GLN A 170 9.39 1.65 6.85
C GLN A 170 9.04 3.08 6.40
N VAL A 171 8.07 3.25 5.50
CA VAL A 171 7.45 4.56 5.19
C VAL A 171 6.96 5.24 6.46
N ARG A 172 6.32 4.50 7.36
CA ARG A 172 5.86 5.03 8.66
C ARG A 172 7.04 5.48 9.54
N ASP A 173 8.15 4.73 9.56
CA ASP A 173 9.34 5.11 10.33
C ASP A 173 9.95 6.42 9.81
N ILE A 174 10.02 6.58 8.48
CA ILE A 174 10.47 7.82 7.83
C ILE A 174 9.54 8.98 8.21
N TYR A 175 8.23 8.80 8.04
CA TYR A 175 7.23 9.80 8.39
C TYR A 175 7.35 10.24 9.86
N MET A 176 7.41 9.30 10.79
CA MET A 176 7.53 9.59 12.21
C MET A 176 8.86 10.27 12.53
N GLY A 177 9.96 9.78 11.96
CA GLY A 177 11.29 10.33 12.21
C GLY A 177 11.43 11.76 11.68
N LEU A 178 10.87 12.08 10.50
CA LEU A 178 10.80 13.44 9.97
C LEU A 178 9.95 14.35 10.87
N ARG A 179 8.71 13.92 11.22
CA ARG A 179 7.80 14.69 12.08
C ARG A 179 8.42 15.01 13.44
N MET A 180 9.12 14.04 14.04
CA MET A 180 9.80 14.22 15.33
C MET A 180 11.09 15.04 15.23
N GLY A 181 11.86 14.85 14.16
CA GLY A 181 13.11 15.57 13.92
C GLY A 181 12.86 17.06 13.69
N MET A 182 11.86 17.39 12.86
CA MET A 182 11.55 18.77 12.53
C MET A 182 10.88 19.56 13.66
N ALA A 183 10.19 18.87 14.58
CA ALA A 183 9.57 19.52 15.75
C ALA A 183 10.58 19.99 16.82
N ARG A 184 11.86 19.65 16.70
CA ARG A 184 12.90 19.91 17.72
C ARG A 184 14.01 20.86 17.25
N ASP A 185 13.74 21.68 16.23
CA ASP A 185 14.71 22.62 15.63
C ASP A 185 16.03 21.96 15.18
N PHE A 186 16.03 20.66 14.87
CA PHE A 186 17.21 20.01 14.31
C PHE A 186 17.45 20.52 12.88
N LYS A 187 18.70 20.88 12.58
CA LYS A 187 19.11 21.26 11.22
C LYS A 187 18.90 20.08 10.27
N ILE A 188 18.36 20.35 9.08
CA ILE A 188 18.07 19.39 8.01
C ILE A 188 19.04 18.20 7.93
N VAL A 189 20.35 18.44 7.81
CA VAL A 189 21.39 17.40 7.73
C VAL A 189 21.38 16.46 8.93
N ARG A 190 21.29 16.99 10.16
CA ARG A 190 21.27 16.16 11.38
C ARG A 190 20.01 15.30 11.48
N THR A 191 18.89 15.79 10.95
CA THR A 191 17.65 15.01 10.87
C THR A 191 17.82 13.83 9.92
N VAL A 192 18.40 14.05 8.74
CA VAL A 192 18.69 12.98 7.76
C VAL A 192 19.70 11.97 8.30
N GLU A 193 20.80 12.42 8.92
CA GLU A 193 21.79 11.51 9.55
C GLU A 193 21.17 10.64 10.65
N ARG A 194 20.27 11.21 11.45
CA ARG A 194 19.57 10.45 12.49
C ARG A 194 18.57 9.45 11.90
N LEU A 195 17.86 9.83 10.85
CA LEU A 195 17.00 8.91 10.09
C LEU A 195 17.80 7.76 9.52
N ASN A 196 18.96 8.02 8.94
CA ASN A 196 19.88 6.98 8.45
C ASN A 196 20.21 5.95 9.55
N GLY A 197 20.51 6.39 10.77
CA GLY A 197 20.75 5.51 11.91
C GLY A 197 19.52 4.65 12.28
N ILE A 198 18.32 5.24 12.28
CA ILE A 198 17.06 4.51 12.56
C ILE A 198 16.81 3.43 11.50
N ILE A 199 16.98 3.77 10.22
CA ILE A 199 16.81 2.82 9.11
C ILE A 199 17.88 1.72 9.16
N HIS A 200 19.13 2.07 9.48
CA HIS A 200 20.22 1.10 9.64
C HIS A 200 19.94 0.05 10.73
N GLU A 201 19.37 0.48 11.85
CA GLU A 201 19.04 -0.39 12.98
C GLU A 201 17.75 -1.20 12.77
N SER A 202 16.98 -0.90 11.71
CA SER A 202 15.72 -1.59 11.42
C SER A 202 15.97 -3.04 11.03
N THR A 203 15.17 -3.95 11.61
CA THR A 203 15.21 -5.40 11.28
C THR A 203 14.29 -5.77 10.11
N LEU A 204 13.68 -4.78 9.44
CA LEU A 204 12.87 -5.01 8.26
C LEU A 204 13.73 -5.52 7.09
N THR A 205 13.13 -6.31 6.20
CA THR A 205 13.84 -6.97 5.08
C THR A 205 14.44 -5.95 4.10
N SER A 206 13.84 -4.76 3.99
CA SER A 206 14.29 -3.62 3.22
C SER A 206 15.34 -2.81 3.99
N ARG A 207 16.59 -2.83 3.50
CA ARG A 207 17.75 -2.26 4.22
C ARG A 207 18.17 -0.88 3.74
N PHE A 208 17.53 -0.36 2.70
CA PHE A 208 17.84 0.98 2.24
C PHE A 208 16.61 1.72 1.72
N VAL A 209 16.68 3.02 1.86
CA VAL A 209 15.64 3.96 1.47
C VAL A 209 16.30 5.09 0.70
N SER A 210 15.79 5.36 -0.49
CA SER A 210 16.11 6.57 -1.22
C SER A 210 15.21 7.69 -0.68
N MET A 211 15.76 8.85 -0.34
CA MET A 211 14.95 9.95 0.20
C MET A 211 15.45 11.29 -0.29
N PHE A 212 14.54 12.17 -0.68
CA PHE A 212 14.82 13.59 -0.86
C PHE A 212 14.00 14.39 0.14
N TYR A 213 14.67 15.28 0.87
CA TYR A 213 14.00 16.17 1.81
C TYR A 213 14.50 17.61 1.60
N GLY A 214 13.58 18.56 1.62
CA GLY A 214 13.93 19.98 1.56
C GLY A 214 12.94 20.90 2.25
N GLU A 215 13.40 22.10 2.53
CA GLU A 215 12.70 23.14 3.26
C GLU A 215 12.52 24.35 2.34
N LEU A 216 11.26 24.61 2.00
CA LEU A 216 10.86 25.77 1.21
C LEU A 216 10.54 26.92 2.15
N GLU A 217 11.39 27.94 2.09
CA GLU A 217 11.11 29.23 2.67
C GLU A 217 10.13 29.99 1.79
N SER A 218 9.37 30.84 2.45
CA SER A 218 8.47 31.80 1.84
C SER A 218 9.06 32.75 0.83
N THR A 219 10.35 33.02 0.96
CA THR A 219 11.08 33.90 0.07
C THR A 219 11.26 33.24 -1.30
N GLY A 220 11.17 31.91 -1.39
CA GLY A 220 11.57 31.13 -2.58
C GLY A 220 12.86 30.36 -2.36
N ASN A 221 13.59 30.61 -1.27
CA ASN A 221 14.77 29.81 -0.95
C ASN A 221 14.34 28.37 -0.65
N PHE A 222 15.01 27.42 -1.28
CA PHE A 222 14.83 26.00 -1.04
C PHE A 222 16.17 25.38 -0.65
N ILE A 223 16.22 24.83 0.56
CA ILE A 223 17.40 24.13 1.09
C ILE A 223 17.06 22.65 1.14
N TYR A 224 17.90 21.78 0.60
CA TYR A 224 17.57 20.36 0.51
C TYR A 224 18.75 19.45 0.80
N VAL A 225 18.45 18.18 1.01
CA VAL A 225 19.40 17.06 1.09
C VAL A 225 18.83 15.91 0.26
N ASN A 226 19.60 15.43 -0.71
CA ASN A 226 19.30 14.20 -1.45
C ASN A 226 20.04 13.00 -0.83
N ALA A 227 19.32 12.07 -0.20
CA ALA A 227 19.84 10.82 0.32
C ALA A 227 19.63 9.68 -0.71
N GLY A 228 20.33 9.78 -1.84
CA GLY A 228 20.36 8.77 -2.90
C GLY A 228 19.06 8.56 -3.68
N HIS A 229 18.13 9.52 -3.65
CA HIS A 229 16.89 9.52 -4.42
C HIS A 229 17.11 10.01 -5.85
N PRO A 230 16.29 9.56 -6.85
CA PRO A 230 16.25 10.17 -8.17
C PRO A 230 16.21 11.71 -8.06
N PRO A 231 17.18 12.44 -8.64
CA PRO A 231 17.32 13.87 -8.38
C PRO A 231 16.09 14.65 -8.83
N PRO A 232 15.36 15.33 -7.92
CA PRO A 232 14.32 16.26 -8.32
C PRO A 232 14.90 17.33 -9.25
N PHE A 233 14.07 17.92 -10.10
CA PHE A 233 14.53 18.96 -11.01
C PHE A 233 13.74 20.26 -10.83
N HIS A 234 14.47 21.36 -10.93
CA HIS A 234 13.95 22.72 -11.01
C HIS A 234 13.91 23.14 -12.48
N ILE A 235 12.79 23.72 -12.90
CA ILE A 235 12.60 24.35 -14.20
C ILE A 235 12.40 25.85 -13.94
N ALA A 236 13.35 26.66 -14.41
CA ALA A 236 13.24 28.10 -14.38
C ALA A 236 12.14 28.60 -15.34
N ALA A 237 11.66 29.83 -15.18
CA ALA A 237 10.67 30.43 -16.07
C ALA A 237 11.09 30.48 -17.55
N ASP A 238 12.40 30.52 -17.86
CA ASP A 238 12.93 30.44 -19.22
C ASP A 238 13.01 28.99 -19.76
N GLY A 239 12.71 28.02 -18.90
CA GLY A 239 12.73 26.59 -19.18
C GLY A 239 14.10 25.93 -19.06
N THR A 240 15.09 26.60 -18.50
CA THR A 240 16.35 25.98 -18.05
C THR A 240 16.04 24.96 -16.96
N VAL A 241 16.64 23.77 -17.05
CA VAL A 241 16.42 22.67 -16.11
C VAL A 241 17.70 22.40 -15.31
N THR A 242 17.58 22.29 -13.99
CA THR A 242 18.67 21.95 -13.07
C THR A 242 18.26 20.81 -12.16
N GLN A 243 19.09 19.76 -12.06
CA GLN A 243 18.85 18.64 -11.14
C GLN A 243 19.40 18.94 -9.73
N LEU A 244 18.69 18.47 -8.71
CA LEU A 244 18.99 18.69 -7.30
C LEU A 244 19.68 17.46 -6.69
N GLU A 245 20.96 17.29 -7.03
CA GLU A 245 21.75 16.08 -6.67
C GLU A 245 22.45 16.17 -5.31
N GLN A 246 22.73 17.39 -4.83
CA GLN A 246 23.52 17.61 -3.62
C GLN A 246 22.96 16.88 -2.39
N GLY A 247 23.82 16.10 -1.71
CA GLY A 247 23.37 15.23 -0.65
C GLY A 247 24.39 14.19 -0.21
N GLY A 248 23.98 12.92 -0.21
CA GLY A 248 24.77 11.77 0.23
C GLY A 248 24.15 10.43 -0.23
N PRO A 249 24.65 9.29 0.27
CA PRO A 249 24.18 7.97 -0.14
C PRO A 249 22.75 7.68 0.39
N VAL A 250 22.12 6.64 -0.15
CA VAL A 250 20.84 6.11 0.37
C VAL A 250 20.91 5.84 1.89
N LEU A 251 19.79 6.02 2.57
CA LEU A 251 19.68 5.78 4.01
C LEU A 251 19.75 4.27 4.29
N GLY A 252 20.44 3.86 5.34
CA GLY A 252 20.43 2.49 5.88
C GLY A 252 21.77 1.74 5.77
N PRO A 253 22.37 1.54 4.59
CA PRO A 253 23.54 0.67 4.44
C PRO A 253 24.79 1.13 5.22
N LEU A 254 24.96 2.45 5.37
CA LEU A 254 26.16 3.05 5.98
C LEU A 254 25.77 3.82 7.26
N PRO A 255 26.01 3.28 8.47
CA PRO A 255 25.50 3.88 9.71
C PRO A 255 26.04 5.30 9.99
N ASN A 256 27.26 5.60 9.52
CA ASN A 256 27.94 6.88 9.70
C ASN A 256 27.96 7.72 8.41
N ALA A 257 26.99 7.53 7.51
CA ALA A 257 26.87 8.36 6.32
C ALA A 257 26.69 9.84 6.70
N THR A 258 27.39 10.72 5.98
CA THR A 258 27.27 12.17 6.10
C THR A 258 26.57 12.72 4.86
N TYR A 259 25.89 13.85 5.03
CA TYR A 259 25.07 14.46 3.99
C TYR A 259 25.38 15.95 3.85
N ASP A 260 25.47 16.41 2.60
CA ASP A 260 25.60 17.82 2.28
C ASP A 260 24.26 18.43 1.89
N ARG A 261 24.15 19.75 2.03
CA ARG A 261 22.94 20.50 1.66
C ARG A 261 23.12 21.22 0.33
N GLY A 262 22.11 21.14 -0.52
CA GLY A 262 21.99 21.94 -1.73
C GLY A 262 21.06 23.13 -1.54
N PHE A 263 21.07 24.03 -2.53
CA PHE A 263 20.31 25.25 -2.53
C PHE A 263 19.78 25.56 -3.93
N VAL A 264 18.54 26.02 -4.01
CA VAL A 264 17.97 26.64 -5.21
C VAL A 264 16.99 27.73 -4.77
N HIS A 265 16.78 28.74 -5.61
CA HIS A 265 15.79 29.78 -5.36
C HIS A 265 14.69 29.66 -6.42
N LEU A 266 13.43 29.54 -5.99
CA LEU A 266 12.28 29.50 -6.87
C LEU A 266 11.79 30.93 -7.15
N GLU A 267 12.14 31.46 -8.32
CA GLU A 267 11.64 32.72 -8.83
C GLU A 267 10.18 32.60 -9.30
N PRO A 268 9.43 33.71 -9.45
CA PRO A 268 8.09 33.66 -10.03
C PRO A 268 8.10 33.05 -11.45
N GLY A 269 7.23 32.06 -11.67
CA GLY A 269 7.18 31.24 -12.88
C GLY A 269 7.90 29.90 -12.75
N ASP A 270 8.75 29.72 -11.72
CA ASP A 270 9.55 28.51 -11.57
C ASP A 270 8.73 27.31 -11.06
N LEU A 271 9.19 26.13 -11.48
CA LEU A 271 8.59 24.85 -11.15
C LEU A 271 9.65 23.94 -10.53
N LEU A 272 9.31 23.28 -9.42
CA LEU A 272 10.11 22.23 -8.81
C LEU A 272 9.31 20.92 -8.88
N VAL A 273 9.93 19.86 -9.39
CA VAL A 273 9.31 18.53 -9.56
C VAL A 273 10.17 17.47 -8.88
N LEU A 274 9.58 16.82 -7.89
CA LEU A 274 10.09 15.65 -7.18
C LEU A 274 9.33 14.43 -7.71
N TYR A 275 10.03 13.32 -7.92
CA TYR A 275 9.46 12.13 -8.52
C TYR A 275 10.21 10.88 -8.05
N THR A 276 9.53 9.74 -8.04
CA THR A 276 10.13 8.42 -7.83
C THR A 276 10.51 7.76 -9.15
N ASP A 277 11.42 6.79 -9.11
CA ASP A 277 11.92 6.06 -10.28
C ASP A 277 10.81 5.37 -11.07
N GLY A 278 9.75 4.87 -10.43
CA GLY A 278 8.59 4.27 -11.12
C GLY A 278 7.90 5.19 -12.14
N ILE A 279 8.15 6.50 -12.12
CA ILE A 279 7.75 7.43 -13.19
C ILE A 279 8.66 7.32 -14.42
N VAL A 280 9.98 7.36 -14.22
CA VAL A 280 10.95 7.43 -15.32
C VAL A 280 11.33 6.05 -15.84
N GLU A 281 11.26 5.01 -15.02
CA GLU A 281 11.52 3.61 -15.38
C GLU A 281 10.27 2.90 -15.93
N ALA A 282 9.14 3.61 -16.06
CA ALA A 282 7.91 3.04 -16.61
C ALA A 282 8.15 2.48 -18.04
N PRO A 283 7.91 1.19 -18.28
CA PRO A 283 8.23 0.55 -19.56
C PRO A 283 7.23 0.95 -20.66
N SER A 284 7.69 0.98 -21.91
CA SER A 284 6.83 1.25 -23.06
C SER A 284 5.97 0.05 -23.45
N GLY A 285 4.72 0.33 -23.83
CA GLY A 285 3.78 -0.67 -24.32
C GLY A 285 3.26 -1.66 -23.27
N ALA A 286 2.42 -2.60 -23.71
CA ALA A 286 1.74 -3.54 -22.82
C ALA A 286 2.63 -4.65 -22.23
N GLU A 287 3.81 -4.91 -22.82
CA GLU A 287 4.76 -5.92 -22.36
C GLU A 287 5.91 -5.26 -21.57
N ALA A 288 5.75 -5.22 -20.24
CA ALA A 288 6.62 -4.50 -19.29
C ALA A 288 8.11 -4.88 -19.30
N THR A 289 8.52 -5.97 -19.98
CA THR A 289 9.88 -6.52 -19.93
C THR A 289 10.74 -6.25 -21.17
N LEU A 290 10.18 -5.66 -22.23
CA LEU A 290 10.86 -5.44 -23.51
C LEU A 290 10.79 -3.99 -24.02
N GLY A 291 10.08 -3.11 -23.31
CA GLY A 291 9.88 -1.71 -23.67
C GLY A 291 11.06 -0.79 -23.34
N GLU A 292 11.10 0.37 -23.99
CA GLU A 292 11.95 1.50 -23.60
C GLU A 292 11.38 2.15 -22.33
N GLU A 293 12.23 2.57 -21.40
CA GLU A 293 11.81 3.35 -20.23
C GLU A 293 11.26 4.72 -20.66
N TYR A 294 10.28 5.25 -19.92
CA TYR A 294 9.69 6.56 -20.18
C TYR A 294 10.76 7.67 -20.19
N GLY A 295 11.67 7.61 -19.23
CA GLY A 295 12.86 8.43 -19.15
C GLY A 295 12.61 9.85 -18.62
N LEU A 296 13.68 10.40 -18.05
CA LEU A 296 13.67 11.74 -17.45
C LEU A 296 13.38 12.86 -18.46
N GLU A 297 13.86 12.73 -19.69
CA GLU A 297 13.67 13.76 -20.72
C GLU A 297 12.18 13.97 -21.04
N ARG A 298 11.39 12.89 -21.13
CA ARG A 298 9.95 12.97 -21.41
C ARG A 298 9.21 13.62 -20.23
N LEU A 299 9.56 13.23 -19.00
CA LEU A 299 9.03 13.84 -17.79
C LEU A 299 9.27 15.37 -17.77
N GLN A 300 10.51 15.80 -18.04
CA GLN A 300 10.87 17.21 -18.09
C GLN A 300 10.13 17.96 -19.20
N GLN A 301 9.98 17.36 -20.38
CA GLN A 301 9.24 17.95 -21.50
C GLN A 301 7.76 18.18 -21.15
N VAL A 302 7.09 17.19 -20.53
CA VAL A 302 5.69 17.30 -20.12
C VAL A 302 5.53 18.36 -19.03
N ALA A 303 6.40 18.37 -18.03
CA ALA A 303 6.39 19.39 -16.97
C ALA A 303 6.56 20.80 -17.55
N ARG A 304 7.55 21.01 -18.42
CA ARG A 304 7.83 22.29 -19.08
C ARG A 304 6.66 22.76 -19.96
N ALA A 305 6.09 21.87 -20.77
CA ALA A 305 4.97 22.21 -21.66
C ALA A 305 3.71 22.66 -20.89
N ASN A 306 3.57 22.23 -19.63
CA ASN A 306 2.42 22.54 -18.78
C ASN A 306 2.72 23.57 -17.68
N GLN A 307 3.92 24.17 -17.63
CA GLN A 307 4.38 25.04 -16.54
C GLN A 307 3.46 26.23 -16.21
N HIS A 308 2.66 26.68 -17.19
CA HIS A 308 1.69 27.77 -17.05
C HIS A 308 0.33 27.33 -16.47
N ARG A 309 0.13 26.03 -16.22
CA ARG A 309 -1.13 25.47 -15.73
C ARG A 309 -1.14 25.36 -14.20
N PRO A 310 -2.31 25.22 -13.56
CA PRO A 310 -2.38 24.92 -12.14
C PRO A 310 -1.57 23.67 -11.77
N ALA A 311 -0.86 23.70 -10.63
CA ALA A 311 0.01 22.62 -10.16
C ALA A 311 -0.61 21.21 -10.27
N ARG A 312 -1.89 21.07 -9.92
CA ARG A 312 -2.63 19.80 -10.02
C ARG A 312 -2.77 19.32 -11.46
N GLU A 313 -3.05 20.23 -12.40
CA GLU A 313 -3.17 19.89 -13.81
C GLU A 313 -1.84 19.48 -14.43
N ILE A 314 -0.71 19.99 -13.92
CA ILE A 314 0.63 19.55 -14.33
C ILE A 314 0.87 18.11 -13.87
N VAL A 315 0.57 17.79 -12.60
CA VAL A 315 0.63 16.42 -12.08
C VAL A 315 -0.27 15.49 -12.90
N ASP A 316 -1.51 15.88 -13.16
CA ASP A 316 -2.44 15.08 -13.97
C ASP A 316 -1.92 14.87 -15.41
N ALA A 317 -1.25 15.87 -16.00
CA ALA A 317 -0.63 15.75 -17.32
C ALA A 317 0.56 14.76 -17.33
N ILE A 318 1.38 14.76 -16.28
CA ILE A 318 2.48 13.79 -16.11
C ILE A 318 1.93 12.37 -16.05
N PHE A 319 0.99 12.09 -15.13
CA PHE A 319 0.40 10.75 -15.01
C PHE A 319 -0.33 10.32 -16.28
N LYS A 320 -1.01 11.24 -16.97
CA LYS A 320 -1.62 10.96 -18.27
C LYS A 320 -0.58 10.59 -19.33
N SER A 321 0.57 11.26 -19.34
CA SER A 321 1.64 10.95 -20.28
C SER A 321 2.29 9.60 -20.00
N VAL A 322 2.52 9.25 -18.73
CA VAL A 322 3.07 7.94 -18.33
C VAL A 322 2.08 6.82 -18.67
N ASN A 323 0.79 6.98 -18.33
CA ASN A 323 -0.24 6.01 -18.66
C ASN A 323 -0.34 5.78 -20.19
N GLY A 324 -0.30 6.86 -20.97
CA GLY A 324 -0.27 6.76 -22.43
C GLY A 324 0.99 6.11 -22.99
N TRP A 325 2.11 6.14 -22.28
CA TRP A 325 3.35 5.44 -22.67
C TRP A 325 3.28 3.93 -22.41
N THR A 326 2.65 3.55 -21.30
CA THR A 326 2.43 2.15 -20.89
C THR A 326 1.26 1.46 -21.62
N ASP A 327 0.56 2.14 -22.54
CA ASP A 327 -0.69 1.68 -23.16
C ASP A 327 -1.76 1.19 -22.15
N GLY A 328 -1.77 1.77 -20.94
CA GLY A 328 -2.67 1.38 -19.85
C GLY A 328 -2.32 0.03 -19.20
N ALA A 329 -1.10 -0.47 -19.35
CA ALA A 329 -0.61 -1.63 -18.61
C ALA A 329 -0.69 -1.41 -17.09
N PRO A 330 -0.76 -2.49 -16.29
CA PRO A 330 -0.58 -2.39 -14.84
C PRO A 330 0.75 -1.70 -14.48
N LEU A 331 0.76 -0.96 -13.37
CA LEU A 331 1.98 -0.32 -12.88
C LEU A 331 3.05 -1.38 -12.61
N ALA A 332 4.28 -1.10 -13.08
CA ALA A 332 5.44 -1.96 -12.84
C ALA A 332 6.17 -1.63 -11.52
N ASP A 333 5.93 -0.43 -11.00
CA ASP A 333 6.41 0.05 -9.71
C ASP A 333 5.48 1.16 -9.19
N ASP A 334 5.65 1.57 -7.93
CA ASP A 334 4.94 2.71 -7.38
C ASP A 334 5.31 4.01 -8.10
N GLN A 335 4.32 4.88 -8.29
CA GLN A 335 4.49 6.12 -9.03
C GLN A 335 4.11 7.31 -8.17
N THR A 336 5.10 8.15 -7.83
CA THR A 336 4.88 9.34 -7.02
C THR A 336 5.48 10.57 -7.68
N VAL A 337 4.69 11.66 -7.68
CA VAL A 337 5.13 12.99 -8.08
C VAL A 337 4.69 13.99 -7.02
N LEU A 338 5.60 14.86 -6.61
CA LEU A 338 5.34 16.04 -5.80
C LEU A 338 5.86 17.29 -6.52
N LEU A 339 5.02 18.31 -6.62
CA LEU A 339 5.28 19.47 -7.45
C LEU A 339 5.02 20.77 -6.67
N VAL A 340 5.91 21.74 -6.85
CA VAL A 340 5.79 23.11 -6.34
C VAL A 340 5.92 24.09 -7.48
N LEU A 341 4.91 24.95 -7.65
CA LEU A 341 4.91 26.06 -8.59
C LEU A 341 4.95 27.38 -7.82
N ASN A 342 5.90 28.26 -8.14
CA ASN A 342 5.83 29.67 -7.76
C ASN A 342 5.11 30.44 -8.87
N PRO A 343 3.84 30.83 -8.71
CA PRO A 343 3.11 31.50 -9.79
C PRO A 343 3.68 32.90 -10.06
N VAL A 344 3.62 33.34 -11.31
CA VAL A 344 3.82 34.76 -11.66
C VAL A 344 2.64 35.54 -11.07
N GLU A 345 2.90 36.59 -10.30
CA GLU A 345 1.84 37.50 -9.85
C GLU A 345 1.24 38.19 -11.09
N GLY A 346 -0.07 38.03 -11.27
CA GLY A 346 -0.82 38.57 -12.40
C GLY A 346 -1.21 40.03 -12.23
#